data_AF-A0A962D664-F1
#
_entry.id   AF-A0A962D664-F1
#
_cell.length_a   1.000
_cell.length_b   1.000
_cell.length_c   1.000
_cell.angle_alpha   90.00
_cell.angle_beta   90.00
_cell.angle_gamma   90.00
#
_symmetry.space_group_name_H-M   'P 1'
#
loop_
_entity.id
_entity.type
_entity.pdbx_description
1 polymer ?
#
loop_
_entity_poly.entity_id
_entity_poly.type
_entity_poly.pdbx_seq_one_letter_code
_entity_poly.pdbx_strand_id
1 'polypeptide(L)'
;EGCASILWKSAERAREAAEALGVTSARLKELGLIDEIIKEPLGGAHRDPQAAAEALRQAVFRQLDTLQGLDATALVEQRYERLRAYGSQKLQ
;
A
#
# COMPACT_ATOMS: atom_id res chain seq x y z
N GLU A 1 -13.84 9.28 8.26
CA GLU A 1 -15.04 9.91 8.87
C GLU A 1 -16.18 8.91 9.10
N GLY A 2 -16.65 8.17 8.09
CA GLY A 2 -17.75 7.19 8.28
C GLY A 2 -17.49 6.09 9.31
N CYS A 3 -16.27 5.56 9.40
CA CYS A 3 -15.90 4.60 10.45
C CYS A 3 -16.06 5.19 11.86
N ALA A 4 -15.71 6.46 12.03
CA ALA A 4 -15.81 7.16 13.31
C ALA A 4 -17.25 7.41 13.73
N SER A 5 -18.12 7.81 12.80
CA SER A 5 -19.54 8.02 13.09
C SER A 5 -20.30 6.71 13.37
N ILE A 6 -19.90 5.59 12.76
CA ILE A 6 -20.54 4.28 13.00
C ILE A 6 -20.08 3.68 14.33
N LEU A 7 -18.76 3.57 14.54
CA LEU A 7 -18.21 2.89 15.71
C LEU A 7 -18.27 3.75 16.97
N TRP A 8 -18.15 5.07 16.83
CA TRP A 8 -18.07 5.99 17.96
C TRP A 8 -19.12 7.11 17.98
N LYS A 9 -20.07 7.11 17.04
CA LYS A 9 -21.16 8.12 16.96
C LYS A 9 -20.67 9.57 16.93
N SER A 10 -19.41 9.80 16.56
CA SER A 10 -18.80 11.13 16.49
C SER A 10 -17.80 11.19 15.34
N ALA A 11 -17.94 12.23 14.50
CA ALA A 11 -17.02 12.51 13.41
C ALA A 11 -15.65 13.02 13.90
N GLU A 12 -15.59 13.58 15.11
CA GLU A 12 -14.35 14.12 15.70
C GLU A 12 -13.31 13.02 15.97
N ARG A 13 -13.75 11.76 16.10
CA ARG A 13 -12.87 10.60 16.31
C ARG A 13 -12.31 10.02 15.00
N ALA A 14 -12.32 10.80 13.92
CA ALA A 14 -11.77 10.38 12.62
C ALA A 14 -10.30 9.94 12.70
N ARG A 15 -9.48 10.63 13.51
CA ARG A 15 -8.06 10.28 13.70
C ARG A 15 -7.89 8.89 14.33
N GLU A 16 -8.61 8.63 15.42
CA GLU A 16 -8.57 7.33 16.12
C GLU A 16 -9.09 6.20 15.23
N ALA A 17 -10.14 6.46 14.44
CA ALA A 17 -10.62 5.50 13.46
C ALA A 17 -9.58 5.21 12.36
N ALA A 18 -8.86 6.22 11.85
CA ALA A 18 -7.81 6.03 10.86
C ALA A 18 -6.62 5.24 11.41
N GLU A 19 -6.23 5.51 12.66
CA GLU A 19 -5.20 4.75 13.38
C GLU A 19 -5.62 3.29 13.57
N ALA A 20 -6.85 3.04 14.04
CA ALA A 20 -7.37 1.69 14.24
C ALA A 20 -7.51 0.89 12.93
N LEU A 21 -7.89 1.55 11.83
CA LEU A 21 -7.96 0.93 10.51
C LEU A 21 -6.59 0.67 9.88
N GLY A 22 -5.52 1.32 10.36
CA GLY A 22 -4.18 1.12 9.84
C GLY A 22 -4.01 1.56 8.39
N VAL A 23 -4.65 2.66 7.98
CA VAL A 23 -4.69 3.12 6.57
C VAL A 23 -3.39 3.76 6.07
N THR A 24 -2.34 3.80 6.88
CA THR A 24 -1.04 4.38 6.50
C THR A 24 -0.23 3.41 5.67
N SER A 25 0.56 3.93 4.74
CA SER A 25 1.44 3.12 3.88
C SER A 25 2.40 2.22 4.70
N ALA A 26 2.95 2.73 5.80
CA ALA A 26 3.78 1.96 6.72
C ALA A 26 3.04 0.74 7.29
N ARG A 27 1.82 0.94 7.80
CA ARG A 27 1.04 -0.15 8.38
C ARG A 27 0.61 -1.17 7.32
N LEU A 28 0.19 -0.72 6.14
CA LEU A 28 -0.13 -1.61 5.03
C LEU A 28 1.08 -2.45 4.58
N LYS A 29 2.29 -1.87 4.65
CA LYS A 29 3.53 -2.57 4.33
C LYS A 29 3.88 -3.62 5.38
N GLU A 30 3.73 -3.30 6.66
CA GLU A 30 3.90 -4.27 7.77
C GLU A 30 2.93 -5.45 7.66
N LEU A 31 1.70 -5.18 7.25
CA LEU A 31 0.67 -6.21 7.02
C LEU A 31 0.90 -7.04 5.75
N GLY A 32 1.95 -6.74 4.96
CA GLY A 32 2.26 -7.44 3.71
C GLY A 32 1.24 -7.18 2.59
N LEU A 33 0.41 -6.14 2.71
CA LEU A 33 -0.61 -5.81 1.70
C LEU A 33 -0.02 -5.07 0.49
N ILE A 34 1.12 -4.39 0.68
CA ILE A 34 1.83 -3.66 -0.39
C ILE A 34 3.30 -4.07 -0.47
N ASP A 35 3.89 -3.95 -1.66
CA ASP A 35 5.26 -4.38 -1.94
C ASP A 35 6.30 -3.29 -1.68
N GLU A 36 5.94 -2.02 -1.84
CA GLU A 36 6.89 -0.92 -1.77
C GLU A 36 6.18 0.36 -1.31
N ILE A 37 6.89 1.20 -0.57
CA ILE A 37 6.48 2.56 -0.26
C ILE A 37 7.37 3.50 -1.05
N ILE A 38 6.77 4.25 -1.97
CA ILE A 38 7.47 5.26 -2.76
C ILE A 38 7.56 6.53 -1.91
N LYS A 39 8.78 7.01 -1.66
CA LYS A 39 9.00 8.21 -0.85
C LYS A 39 8.61 9.46 -1.64
N GLU A 40 7.87 10.34 -0.99
CA GLU A 40 7.56 11.66 -1.54
C GLU A 40 8.73 12.64 -1.35
N PRO A 41 8.84 13.66 -2.21
CA PRO A 41 9.75 14.79 -2.02
C PRO A 41 9.50 15.53 -0.70
N LEU A 42 10.48 16.32 -0.27
CA LEU A 42 10.37 17.09 0.97
C LEU A 42 9.17 18.04 0.92
N GLY A 43 8.23 17.86 1.85
CA GLY A 43 6.99 18.65 1.93
C GLY A 43 5.84 18.13 1.05
N GLY A 44 6.02 16.96 0.42
CA GLY A 44 4.96 16.20 -0.26
C GLY A 44 4.99 16.30 -1.78
N ALA A 45 4.34 15.35 -2.45
CA ALA A 45 4.34 15.20 -3.90
C ALA A 45 3.77 16.43 -4.64
N HIS A 46 2.85 17.16 -4.02
CA HIS A 46 2.27 18.37 -4.58
C HIS A 46 3.28 19.53 -4.71
N ARG A 47 4.38 19.52 -3.92
CA ARG A 47 5.40 20.57 -3.95
C ARG A 47 6.45 20.36 -5.03
N ASP A 48 6.74 19.10 -5.35
CA ASP A 48 7.62 18.73 -6.45
C ASP A 48 7.03 17.53 -7.22
N PRO A 49 6.05 17.78 -8.10
CA PRO A 49 5.41 16.73 -8.86
C PRO A 49 6.37 16.00 -9.80
N GLN A 50 7.42 16.68 -10.28
CA GLN A 50 8.41 16.09 -11.18
C GLN A 50 9.26 15.05 -10.45
N ALA A 51 9.79 15.40 -9.27
CA ALA A 51 10.55 14.45 -8.46
C ALA A 51 9.68 13.27 -7.99
N ALA A 52 8.41 13.51 -7.65
CA ALA A 52 7.47 12.45 -7.30
C ALA A 52 7.21 11.51 -8.48
N ALA A 53 6.98 12.06 -9.68
CA ALA A 53 6.79 11.28 -10.90
C ALA A 53 8.02 10.45 -11.26
N GLU A 54 9.22 11.00 -11.08
CA GLU A 54 10.48 10.29 -11.33
C GLU A 54 10.67 9.13 -10.34
N ALA A 55 10.40 9.35 -9.05
CA ALA A 55 10.43 8.28 -8.05
C ALA A 55 9.44 7.15 -8.38
N LEU A 56 8.23 7.50 -8.80
CA LEU A 56 7.22 6.54 -9.25
C LEU A 56 7.69 5.78 -10.50
N ARG A 57 8.21 6.49 -11.50
CA ARG A 57 8.73 5.90 -12.74
C ARG A 57 9.77 4.83 -12.42
N GLN A 58 10.75 5.16 -11.59
CA GLN A 58 11.80 4.22 -11.21
C GLN A 58 11.24 2.98 -10.49
N ALA A 59 10.27 3.15 -9.58
CA ALA A 59 9.63 2.03 -8.91
C ALA A 59 8.89 1.11 -9.89
N VAL A 60 8.10 1.68 -10.81
CA VAL A 60 7.36 0.92 -11.82
C VAL A 60 8.32 0.14 -12.72
N PHE A 61 9.41 0.75 -13.20
CA PHE A 61 10.38 0.04 -14.03
C PHE A 61 11.06 -1.11 -13.30
N ARG A 62 11.46 -0.95 -12.03
CA ARG A 62 12.05 -2.04 -11.23
C ARG A 62 11.09 -3.22 -11.07
N GLN A 63 9.84 -2.94 -10.73
CA GLN A 63 8.83 -3.98 -10.55
C GLN A 63 8.51 -4.67 -11.89
N LEU A 64 8.43 -3.90 -12.97
CA LEU A 64 8.18 -4.46 -14.30
C LEU A 64 9.33 -5.35 -14.78
N ASP A 65 10.58 -4.91 -14.62
CA ASP A 65 11.76 -5.69 -14.97
C ASP A 65 11.80 -7.04 -14.22
N THR A 66 11.45 -7.01 -12.94
CA THR A 66 11.36 -8.23 -12.11
C THR A 66 10.28 -9.19 -12.65
N LEU A 67 9.11 -8.67 -13.03
CA LEU A 67 7.99 -9.48 -13.52
C LEU A 67 8.20 -9.98 -14.96
N GLN A 68 8.92 -9.24 -15.79
CA GLN A 68 9.22 -9.65 -17.17
C GLN A 68 10.15 -10.86 -17.24
N GLY A 69 10.93 -11.13 -16.18
CA GLY A 69 11.76 -12.33 -16.07
C GLY A 69 10.97 -13.62 -15.77
N LEU A 70 9.67 -13.53 -15.48
CA LEU A 70 8.82 -14.66 -15.16
C LEU A 70 8.00 -15.10 -16.36
N ASP A 71 7.82 -16.41 -16.53
CA ASP A 71 6.88 -16.94 -17.52
C ASP A 71 5.42 -16.69 -17.10
N ALA A 72 4.51 -16.83 -18.07
CA ALA A 72 3.09 -16.55 -17.85
C ALA A 72 2.46 -17.45 -16.77
N THR A 73 2.91 -18.70 -16.65
CA THR A 73 2.38 -19.65 -15.65
C THR A 73 2.83 -19.25 -14.25
N ALA A 74 4.11 -18.93 -14.07
CA ALA A 74 4.67 -18.44 -12.83
C ALA A 74 4.02 -17.12 -12.38
N LEU A 75 3.75 -16.20 -13.31
CA LEU A 75 3.05 -14.93 -13.01
C LEU A 75 1.63 -15.14 -12.47
N VAL A 76 0.90 -16.09 -13.05
CA VAL A 76 -0.46 -16.42 -12.61
C VAL A 76 -0.44 -17.10 -11.25
N GLU A 77 0.47 -18.06 -11.04
CA GLU A 77 0.60 -18.77 -9.76
C GLU A 77 0.99 -17.81 -8.63
N GLN A 78 2.02 -16.97 -8.82
CA GLN A 78 2.43 -15.99 -7.82
C GLN A 78 1.31 -15.01 -7.46
N ARG A 79 0.52 -14.57 -8.46
CA ARG A 79 -0.65 -13.71 -8.21
C ARG A 79 -1.70 -14.46 -7.39
N TYR A 80 -1.94 -15.73 -7.71
CA TYR A 80 -2.90 -16.56 -6.98
C TYR A 80 -2.48 -16.75 -5.52
N GLU A 81 -1.23 -17.16 -5.28
CA GLU A 81 -0.66 -17.31 -3.93
C GLU A 81 -0.77 -16.00 -3.13
N ARG A 82 -0.39 -14.87 -3.76
CA ARG A 82 -0.45 -13.55 -3.12
C ARG A 82 -1.87 -13.17 -2.69
N LEU A 83 -2.86 -13.37 -3.58
CA LEU A 83 -4.26 -13.06 -3.26
C LEU A 83 -4.82 -13.99 -2.18
N ARG A 84 -4.41 -15.26 -2.16
CA ARG A 84 -4.82 -16.24 -1.13
C ARG A 84 -4.15 -15.98 0.22
N ALA A 85 -2.95 -15.39 0.22
CA ALA A 85 -2.24 -15.03 1.43
C ALA A 85 -2.90 -13.87 2.19
N TYR A 86 -3.64 -13.00 1.49
CA TYR A 86 -4.35 -11.90 2.13
C TYR A 86 -5.45 -12.42 3.07
N GLY A 87 -5.37 -12.02 4.34
CA GLY A 87 -6.30 -12.46 5.36
C GLY A 87 -6.04 -13.88 5.91
N SER A 88 -5.12 -14.65 5.31
CA SER A 88 -4.69 -15.93 5.88
C SER A 88 -3.63 -15.68 6.97
N GLN A 89 -4.11 -15.47 8.19
CA GLN A 89 -3.40 -15.45 9.47
C GLN A 89 -1.85 -15.34 9.50
N LYS A 90 -1.37 -14.15 9.85
CA LYS A 90 -0.40 -13.90 10.95
C LYS A 90 -0.63 -12.49 11.51
N LEU A 91 -1.77 -12.30 12.19
CA LEU A 91 -1.93 -11.22 13.16
C LEU A 91 -1.64 -11.84 14.53
N GLN A 92 -0.36 -11.91 14.88
CA GLN A 92 0.09 -12.09 16.27
C GLN A 92 0.48 -10.73 16.82
#